data_AF-A0A5C7P4Z5-F1
#
_entry.id   AF-A0A5C7P4Z5-F1
#
_cell.length_a   1.000
_cell.length_b   1.000
_cell.length_c   1.000
_cell.angle_alpha   90.00
_cell.angle_beta   90.00
_cell.angle_gamma   90.00
#
_symmetry.space_group_name_H-M   'P 1'
#
loop_
_entity.id
_entity.type
_entity.pdbx_description
1 polymer ?
#
loop_
_entity_poly.entity_id
_entity_poly.type
_entity_poly.pdbx_seq_one_letter_code
_entity_poly.pdbx_strand_id
1 'polypeptide(L)'
;MSSSVFPTLTGLAWDVIKTPVFSTEIQQAVSGAESRVGLRAYPLYQFDMKYEFLGDAHPSAGNELKKILGLFLKMRGSLDSFLYTDLSDYSVTNQNFGTGDGSDTTFQLIRTYGDTFTFDEPIYNVNTITNIKVNGVTKTLTTDYTVSSTGLVTFVTAPPVGHAITWTGTFYFRCRFMKDEASFSKFMRDLWELRQCQLLGSTMNKV
;
A
#
# COMPACT_ATOMS: atom_id res chain seq x y z
N MET A 1 -9.06 2.65 12.39
CA MET A 1 -8.11 1.99 11.47
C MET A 1 -8.38 0.50 11.46
N SER A 2 -9.19 0.04 10.52
CA SER A 2 -9.52 -1.38 10.38
C SER A 2 -8.39 -2.17 9.68
N SER A 3 -8.20 -3.43 10.05
CA SER A 3 -7.34 -4.39 9.32
C SER A 3 -8.11 -5.18 8.26
N SER A 4 -9.27 -4.68 7.82
CA SER A 4 -10.04 -5.30 6.73
C SER A 4 -9.24 -5.18 5.43
N VAL A 5 -9.24 -6.23 4.61
CA VAL A 5 -8.57 -6.22 3.30
C VAL A 5 -9.60 -6.00 2.20
N PHE A 6 -9.29 -5.14 1.24
CA PHE A 6 -10.12 -4.88 0.08
C PHE A 6 -10.31 -6.19 -0.71
N PRO A 7 -11.55 -6.56 -1.07
CA PRO A 7 -11.82 -7.85 -1.69
C PRO A 7 -11.20 -7.93 -3.09
N THR A 8 -10.77 -9.13 -3.48
CA THR A 8 -10.52 -9.45 -4.89
C THR A 8 -11.86 -9.56 -5.61
N LEU A 9 -12.03 -8.76 -6.67
CA LEU A 9 -13.24 -8.67 -7.48
C LEU A 9 -12.85 -8.92 -8.94
N THR A 10 -13.65 -9.70 -9.66
CA THR A 10 -13.35 -10.20 -11.01
C THR A 10 -13.72 -9.20 -12.10
N GLY A 11 -14.78 -8.41 -11.88
CA GLY A 11 -15.27 -7.45 -12.87
C GLY A 11 -14.54 -6.10 -12.91
N LEU A 12 -13.28 -6.06 -12.48
CA LEU A 12 -12.45 -4.87 -12.58
C LEU A 12 -12.23 -4.54 -14.07
N ALA A 13 -12.61 -3.33 -14.47
CA ALA A 13 -12.30 -2.81 -15.80
C ALA A 13 -10.78 -2.77 -15.99
N TRP A 14 -10.33 -2.85 -17.24
CA TRP A 14 -8.91 -2.88 -17.58
C TRP A 14 -8.11 -1.69 -17.02
N ASP A 15 -8.75 -0.51 -16.93
CA ASP A 15 -8.11 0.71 -16.50
C ASP A 15 -8.15 0.88 -14.97
N VAL A 16 -7.04 0.54 -14.31
CA VAL A 16 -6.70 1.02 -12.97
C VAL A 16 -5.77 2.22 -13.11
N ILE A 17 -6.22 3.40 -12.68
CA ILE A 17 -5.40 4.61 -12.73
C ILE A 17 -4.76 4.82 -11.36
N LYS A 18 -3.43 4.88 -11.32
CA LYS A 18 -2.65 5.17 -10.11
C LYS A 18 -1.97 6.53 -10.25
N THR A 19 -2.32 7.46 -9.36
CA THR A 19 -1.82 8.84 -9.38
C THR A 19 -1.04 9.13 -8.09
N PRO A 20 0.30 9.28 -8.12
CA PRO A 20 1.06 9.75 -6.97
C PRO A 20 0.83 11.26 -6.73
N VAL A 21 0.58 11.64 -5.48
CA VAL A 21 0.23 13.00 -5.07
C VAL A 21 1.16 13.45 -3.94
N PHE A 22 2.07 14.35 -4.27
CA PHE A 22 2.82 15.15 -3.31
C PHE A 22 2.08 16.46 -3.02
N SER A 23 2.42 17.10 -1.91
CA SER A 23 1.92 18.43 -1.54
C SER A 23 3.13 19.36 -1.42
N THR A 24 3.18 20.37 -2.27
CA THR A 24 4.29 21.34 -2.33
C THR A 24 3.70 22.74 -2.41
N GLU A 25 4.12 23.61 -1.49
CA GLU A 25 3.84 25.04 -1.56
C GLU A 25 4.90 25.73 -2.40
N ILE A 26 4.48 26.57 -3.34
CA ILE A 26 5.35 27.28 -4.26
C ILE A 26 5.08 28.78 -4.11
N GLN A 27 6.10 29.53 -3.74
CA GLN A 27 6.05 30.98 -3.64
C GLN A 27 7.00 31.59 -4.67
N GLN A 28 6.44 32.36 -5.61
CA GLN A 28 7.21 33.08 -6.62
C GLN A 28 7.27 34.58 -6.28
N ALA A 29 8.47 35.15 -6.29
CA ALA A 29 8.69 36.58 -6.15
C ALA A 29 8.42 37.32 -7.48
N VAL A 30 8.16 38.63 -7.41
CA VAL A 30 7.96 39.48 -8.61
C VAL A 30 9.17 39.47 -9.55
N SER A 31 10.37 39.21 -9.02
CA SER A 31 11.59 39.04 -9.82
C SER A 31 11.66 37.73 -10.61
N GLY A 32 10.72 36.81 -10.40
CA GLY A 32 10.72 35.47 -11.01
C GLY A 32 11.45 34.40 -10.18
N ALA A 33 12.13 34.76 -9.09
CA ALA A 33 12.74 33.79 -8.18
C ALA A 33 11.67 32.97 -7.44
N GLU A 34 11.94 31.68 -7.20
CA GLU A 34 10.97 30.74 -6.63
C GLU A 34 11.52 30.06 -5.35
N SER A 35 10.67 29.94 -4.34
CA SER A 35 10.89 29.12 -3.14
C SER A 35 9.85 28.01 -3.08
N ARG A 36 10.26 26.81 -2.71
CA ARG A 36 9.41 25.61 -2.67
C ARG A 36 9.54 24.90 -1.34
N VAL A 37 8.40 24.48 -0.77
CA VAL A 37 8.36 23.69 0.47
C VAL A 37 7.50 22.46 0.27
N GLY A 38 8.12 21.28 0.36
CA GLY A 38 7.39 20.01 0.36
C GLY A 38 6.71 19.78 1.71
N LEU A 39 5.38 19.73 1.72
CA LEU A 39 4.56 19.47 2.92
C LEU A 39 4.41 17.97 3.23
N ARG A 40 4.79 17.10 2.30
CA ARG A 40 4.75 15.64 2.46
C ARG A 40 6.06 15.01 2.03
N ALA A 41 6.62 14.19 2.93
CA ALA A 41 7.82 13.40 2.64
C ALA A 41 7.53 12.22 1.70
N TYR A 42 6.36 11.58 1.84
CA TYR A 42 5.92 10.44 1.03
C TYR A 42 4.62 10.76 0.29
N PRO A 43 4.43 10.24 -0.94
CA PRO A 43 3.23 10.51 -1.71
C PRO A 43 2.01 9.83 -1.08
N LEU A 44 0.83 10.39 -1.39
CA LEU A 44 -0.40 9.61 -1.36
C LEU A 44 -0.67 9.09 -2.78
N TYR A 45 -1.15 7.87 -2.88
CA TYR A 45 -1.57 7.27 -4.14
C TYR A 45 -3.08 7.33 -4.24
N GLN A 46 -3.58 8.02 -5.26
CA GLN A 46 -4.98 7.91 -5.65
C GLN A 46 -5.13 6.74 -6.62
N PHE A 47 -6.00 5.80 -6.28
CA PHE A 47 -6.37 4.68 -7.13
C PHE A 47 -7.80 4.89 -7.63
N ASP A 48 -7.97 5.04 -8.94
CA ASP A 48 -9.28 5.10 -9.58
C ASP A 48 -9.54 3.78 -10.30
N MET A 49 -10.57 3.08 -9.84
CA MET A 49 -11.00 1.79 -10.36
C MET A 49 -12.45 1.87 -10.83
N LYS A 50 -12.77 1.10 -11.87
CA LYS A 50 -14.14 0.93 -12.35
C LYS A 50 -14.46 -0.55 -12.39
N TYR A 51 -15.66 -0.93 -11.98
CA TYR A 51 -16.14 -2.30 -12.07
C TYR A 51 -17.31 -2.35 -13.03
N GLU A 52 -17.13 -3.02 -14.16
CA GLU A 52 -18.17 -3.17 -15.19
C GLU A 52 -19.26 -4.13 -14.75
N PHE A 53 -18.88 -5.14 -13.96
CA PHE A 53 -19.83 -6.05 -13.35
C PHE A 53 -19.43 -6.41 -11.92
N LEU A 54 -20.44 -6.64 -11.09
CA LEU A 54 -20.37 -7.10 -9.72
C LEU A 54 -21.54 -8.07 -9.56
N GLY A 55 -21.23 -9.34 -9.32
CA GLY A 55 -22.24 -10.36 -9.07
C GLY A 55 -23.00 -10.13 -7.75
N ASP A 56 -24.32 -10.36 -7.77
CA ASP A 56 -25.16 -10.48 -6.58
C ASP A 56 -25.92 -11.82 -6.64
N ALA A 57 -25.37 -12.85 -5.99
CA ALA A 57 -25.81 -14.24 -6.11
C ALA A 57 -25.79 -14.78 -7.55
N HIS A 58 -24.91 -14.24 -8.41
CA HIS A 58 -24.77 -14.69 -9.79
C HIS A 58 -24.00 -16.02 -9.88
N PRO A 59 -24.41 -17.01 -10.70
CA PRO A 59 -23.78 -18.33 -10.75
C PRO A 59 -22.28 -18.32 -11.07
N SER A 60 -21.82 -17.37 -11.89
CA SER A 60 -20.42 -17.25 -12.32
C SER A 60 -19.66 -16.07 -11.70
N ALA A 61 -20.38 -15.04 -11.22
CA ALA A 61 -19.77 -13.81 -10.68
C ALA A 61 -19.90 -13.72 -9.14
N GLY A 62 -20.63 -14.65 -8.51
CA GLY A 62 -20.72 -14.76 -7.06
C GLY A 62 -21.46 -13.60 -6.40
N ASN A 63 -20.95 -13.17 -5.23
CA ASN A 63 -21.51 -12.14 -4.36
C ASN A 63 -20.56 -10.94 -4.21
N GLU A 64 -19.97 -10.49 -5.30
CA GLU A 64 -19.01 -9.37 -5.35
C GLU A 64 -19.62 -8.05 -4.86
N LEU A 65 -20.86 -7.76 -5.21
CA LEU A 65 -21.57 -6.56 -4.73
C LEU A 65 -21.57 -6.52 -3.21
N LYS A 66 -21.95 -7.62 -2.55
CA LYS A 66 -22.02 -7.70 -1.08
C LYS A 66 -20.66 -7.50 -0.42
N LYS A 67 -19.56 -7.95 -1.06
CA LYS A 67 -18.20 -7.75 -0.56
C LYS A 67 -17.83 -6.26 -0.55
N ILE A 68 -17.96 -5.57 -1.68
CA ILE A 68 -17.54 -4.16 -1.79
C ILE A 68 -18.51 -3.22 -1.08
N LEU A 69 -19.82 -3.43 -1.20
CA LEU A 69 -20.83 -2.64 -0.50
C LEU A 69 -20.71 -2.84 1.02
N GLY A 70 -20.48 -4.08 1.46
CA GLY A 70 -20.24 -4.39 2.87
C GLY A 70 -19.00 -3.70 3.42
N LEU A 71 -17.91 -3.68 2.64
CA LEU A 71 -16.70 -2.92 3.01
C LEU A 71 -16.99 -1.43 3.12
N PHE A 72 -17.66 -0.84 2.13
CA PHE A 72 -18.02 0.59 2.13
C PHE A 72 -18.85 0.99 3.35
N LEU A 73 -19.86 0.18 3.69
CA LEU A 73 -20.70 0.38 4.87
C LEU A 73 -19.91 0.21 6.18
N LYS A 74 -19.01 -0.78 6.26
CA LYS A 74 -18.18 -1.01 7.44
C LYS A 74 -17.21 0.16 7.68
N MET A 75 -16.66 0.74 6.62
CA MET A 75 -15.76 1.90 6.70
C MET A 75 -16.49 3.23 6.88
N ARG A 76 -17.82 3.25 6.72
CA ARG A 76 -18.67 4.45 6.76
C ARG A 76 -18.18 5.51 5.76
N GLY A 77 -17.98 5.11 4.51
CA GLY A 77 -17.44 6.00 3.49
C GLY A 77 -15.96 6.31 3.72
N SER A 78 -15.61 7.58 3.81
CA SER A 78 -14.22 8.05 3.94
C SER A 78 -13.64 8.01 5.37
N LEU A 79 -14.45 7.62 6.36
CA LEU A 79 -14.11 7.72 7.78
C LEU A 79 -13.00 6.75 8.24
N ASP A 80 -13.08 5.47 7.90
CA ASP A 80 -12.10 4.46 8.32
C ASP A 80 -11.25 3.94 7.15
N SER A 81 -10.05 3.47 7.49
CA SER A 81 -9.08 2.91 6.57
C SER A 81 -9.12 1.38 6.53
N PHE A 82 -8.69 0.80 5.43
CA PHE A 82 -8.52 -0.63 5.19
C PHE A 82 -7.22 -0.89 4.42
N LEU A 83 -6.89 -2.17 4.20
CA LEU A 83 -5.70 -2.61 3.47
C LEU A 83 -6.07 -2.93 2.02
N TYR A 84 -5.23 -2.52 1.07
CA TYR A 84 -5.41 -2.74 -0.36
C TYR A 84 -4.15 -3.33 -0.97
N THR A 85 -4.31 -4.34 -1.83
CA THR A 85 -3.21 -4.92 -2.61
C THR A 85 -3.27 -4.36 -4.02
N ASP A 86 -2.28 -3.54 -4.38
CA ASP A 86 -2.08 -3.12 -5.77
C ASP A 86 -1.35 -4.23 -6.54
N LEU A 87 -2.06 -4.93 -7.43
CA LEU A 87 -1.48 -6.07 -8.17
C LEU A 87 -0.30 -5.70 -9.05
N SER A 88 -0.15 -4.42 -9.44
CA SER A 88 1.02 -3.97 -10.19
C SER A 88 2.27 -3.82 -9.31
N ASP A 89 2.09 -3.74 -7.99
CA ASP A 89 3.08 -3.17 -7.10
C ASP A 89 2.82 -3.52 -5.62
N TYR A 90 2.97 -4.80 -5.29
CA TYR A 90 2.69 -5.33 -3.94
C TYR A 90 3.80 -6.21 -3.37
N SER A 91 4.92 -6.36 -4.08
CA SER A 91 5.98 -7.31 -3.70
C SER A 91 7.36 -6.74 -3.93
N VAL A 92 8.33 -7.22 -3.15
CA VAL A 92 9.75 -6.94 -3.34
C VAL A 92 10.57 -8.22 -3.21
N THR A 93 11.71 -8.25 -3.90
CA THR A 93 12.62 -9.40 -3.90
C THR A 93 14.04 -8.93 -3.61
N ASN A 94 14.66 -9.50 -2.55
CA ASN A 94 15.98 -9.10 -2.03
C ASN A 94 16.16 -7.57 -1.89
N GLN A 95 15.10 -6.86 -1.51
CA GLN A 95 15.13 -5.41 -1.33
C GLN A 95 16.00 -5.05 -0.14
N ASN A 96 17.01 -4.22 -0.36
CA ASN A 96 17.81 -3.67 0.72
C ASN A 96 16.98 -2.67 1.53
N PHE A 97 16.99 -2.80 2.85
CA PHE A 97 16.27 -1.89 3.75
C PHE A 97 17.15 -1.35 4.89
N GLY A 98 18.44 -1.63 4.84
CA GLY A 98 19.40 -1.14 5.81
C GLY A 98 20.79 -1.68 5.55
N THR A 99 21.78 -1.09 6.20
CA THR A 99 23.13 -1.64 6.27
C THR A 99 23.51 -1.68 7.73
N GLY A 100 24.03 -2.82 8.17
CA GLY A 100 24.51 -2.97 9.54
C GLY A 100 25.63 -1.99 9.85
N ASP A 101 25.61 -1.45 11.05
CA ASP A 101 26.61 -0.56 11.64
C ASP A 101 27.27 -1.20 12.89
N GLY A 102 26.85 -2.42 13.26
CA GLY A 102 27.30 -3.12 14.46
C GLY A 102 26.67 -2.64 15.77
N SER A 103 25.77 -1.65 15.75
CA SER A 103 25.11 -1.10 16.94
C SER A 103 23.59 -1.12 16.86
N ASP A 104 23.01 -0.67 15.74
CA ASP A 104 21.58 -0.59 15.56
C ASP A 104 20.98 -2.00 15.37
N THR A 105 19.87 -2.24 16.07
CA THR A 105 19.12 -3.50 15.98
C THR A 105 17.78 -3.32 15.27
N THR A 106 17.32 -2.09 15.08
CA THR A 106 15.99 -1.79 14.55
C THR A 106 16.07 -1.16 13.18
N PHE A 107 15.37 -1.76 12.21
CA PHE A 107 15.34 -1.32 10.82
C PHE A 107 13.91 -1.38 10.30
N GLN A 108 13.42 -0.27 9.75
CA GLN A 108 12.09 -0.22 9.14
C GLN A 108 12.16 -0.87 7.75
N LEU A 109 11.25 -1.78 7.42
CA LEU A 109 11.15 -2.30 6.06
C LEU A 109 10.87 -1.15 5.08
N ILE A 110 11.55 -1.17 3.93
CA ILE A 110 11.34 -0.22 2.85
C ILE A 110 11.09 -0.96 1.54
N ARG A 111 10.50 -0.25 0.59
CA ARG A 111 10.47 -0.58 -0.82
C ARG A 111 11.12 0.55 -1.60
N THR A 112 12.00 0.23 -2.52
CA THR A 112 12.46 1.17 -3.54
C THR A 112 11.55 1.07 -4.76
N TYR A 113 10.93 2.18 -5.17
CA TYR A 113 10.18 2.25 -6.42
C TYR A 113 10.99 2.94 -7.51
N GLY A 114 10.86 2.44 -8.75
CA GLY A 114 11.58 2.95 -9.92
C GLY A 114 12.83 2.14 -10.26
N ASP A 115 13.43 2.48 -11.40
CA ASP A 115 14.62 1.81 -11.95
C ASP A 115 15.81 2.79 -12.00
N THR A 116 15.85 3.66 -13.01
CA THR A 116 16.89 4.72 -13.10
C THR A 116 16.70 5.82 -12.05
N PHE A 117 15.46 6.22 -11.81
CA PHE A 117 15.10 7.16 -10.76
C PHE A 117 14.38 6.40 -9.67
N THR A 118 14.99 6.37 -8.50
CA THR A 118 14.50 5.57 -7.37
C THR A 118 13.90 6.46 -6.29
N PHE A 119 12.92 5.91 -5.59
CA PHE A 119 12.31 6.54 -4.42
C PHE A 119 12.04 5.47 -3.35
N ASP A 120 12.61 5.66 -2.16
CA ASP A 120 12.46 4.73 -1.05
C ASP A 120 11.23 5.09 -0.21
N GLU A 121 10.34 4.12 -0.03
CA GLU A 121 9.13 4.25 0.77
C GLU A 121 9.14 3.21 1.90
N PRO A 122 8.96 3.62 3.16
CA PRO A 122 8.82 2.67 4.24
C PRO A 122 7.49 1.91 4.13
N ILE A 123 7.51 0.65 4.53
CA ILE A 123 6.37 -0.27 4.49
C ILE A 123 5.83 -0.47 5.90
N TYR A 124 4.64 0.10 6.17
CA TYR A 124 3.97 -0.01 7.47
C TYR A 124 2.90 -1.10 7.52
N ASN A 125 2.53 -1.68 6.39
CA ASN A 125 1.47 -2.70 6.32
C ASN A 125 1.98 -3.92 5.57
N VAL A 126 2.68 -4.79 6.29
CA VAL A 126 3.25 -6.03 5.72
C VAL A 126 2.16 -7.07 5.54
N ASN A 127 2.16 -7.76 4.40
CA ASN A 127 1.29 -8.91 4.15
C ASN A 127 2.00 -10.22 4.50
N THR A 128 3.14 -10.47 3.85
CA THR A 128 3.93 -11.68 4.11
C THR A 128 5.40 -11.37 3.97
N ILE A 129 6.21 -11.87 4.90
CA ILE A 129 7.68 -11.87 4.79
C ILE A 129 8.09 -13.29 4.42
N THR A 130 8.69 -13.44 3.25
CA THR A 130 9.22 -14.72 2.78
C THR A 130 10.58 -15.00 3.40
N ASN A 131 11.45 -13.98 3.46
CA ASN A 131 12.74 -14.07 4.15
C ASN A 131 13.30 -12.68 4.46
N ILE A 132 14.16 -12.64 5.48
CA ILE A 132 15.10 -11.56 5.74
C ILE A 132 16.50 -12.16 5.69
N LYS A 133 17.44 -11.48 5.05
CA LYS A 133 18.84 -11.89 4.94
C LYS A 133 19.76 -10.79 5.46
N VAL A 134 20.87 -11.20 6.05
CA VAL A 134 22.00 -10.31 6.38
C VAL A 134 23.20 -10.81 5.59
N ASN A 135 23.74 -9.95 4.73
CA ASN A 135 24.82 -10.29 3.79
C ASN A 135 24.55 -11.59 3.00
N GLY A 136 23.34 -11.74 2.48
CA GLY A 136 22.90 -12.91 1.71
C GLY A 136 22.51 -14.15 2.54
N VAL A 137 22.78 -14.16 3.85
CA VAL A 137 22.44 -15.29 4.75
C VAL A 137 21.04 -15.10 5.33
N THR A 138 20.15 -16.06 5.07
CA THR A 138 18.77 -16.07 5.62
C THR A 138 18.78 -16.13 7.14
N LYS A 139 17.97 -15.27 7.75
CA LYS A 139 17.73 -15.19 9.19
C LYS A 139 16.38 -15.79 9.54
N THR A 140 16.29 -16.33 10.75
CA THR A 140 15.13 -17.06 11.26
C THR A 140 14.28 -16.17 12.16
N LEU A 141 12.99 -16.04 11.84
CA LEU A 141 12.04 -15.28 12.65
C LEU A 141 11.98 -15.82 14.08
N THR A 142 11.87 -14.95 15.07
CA THR A 142 11.91 -15.21 16.52
C THR A 142 13.24 -15.71 17.09
N THR A 143 14.19 -16.14 16.26
CA THR A 143 15.54 -16.54 16.67
C THR A 143 16.56 -15.43 16.42
N ASP A 144 16.59 -14.90 15.20
CA ASP A 144 17.53 -13.87 14.78
C ASP A 144 16.90 -12.46 14.82
N TYR A 145 15.58 -12.37 14.59
CA TYR A 145 14.85 -11.11 14.57
C TYR A 145 13.37 -11.30 14.89
N THR A 146 12.69 -10.21 15.25
CA THR A 146 11.23 -10.11 15.33
C THR A 146 10.73 -9.00 14.40
N VAL A 147 9.45 -9.01 14.06
CA VAL A 147 8.83 -7.97 13.22
C VAL A 147 7.57 -7.45 13.90
N SER A 148 7.45 -6.13 14.01
CA SER A 148 6.25 -5.49 14.54
C SER A 148 5.08 -5.53 13.55
N SER A 149 3.89 -5.19 14.03
CA SER A 149 2.72 -5.02 13.16
C SER A 149 2.88 -3.91 12.10
N THR A 150 3.87 -3.02 12.27
CA THR A 150 4.18 -1.93 11.34
C THR A 150 5.41 -2.22 10.46
N GLY A 151 5.87 -3.46 10.39
CA GLY A 151 7.04 -3.81 9.58
C GLY A 151 8.37 -3.29 10.13
N LEU A 152 8.46 -2.97 11.43
CA LEU A 152 9.74 -2.67 12.08
C LEU A 152 10.42 -3.99 12.43
N VAL A 153 11.59 -4.23 11.84
CA VAL A 153 12.41 -5.42 12.09
C VAL A 153 13.36 -5.12 13.23
N THR A 154 13.34 -5.96 14.28
CA THR A 154 14.25 -5.86 15.42
C THR A 154 15.09 -7.12 15.50
N PHE A 155 16.39 -7.00 15.23
CA PHE A 155 17.36 -8.07 15.36
C PHE A 155 17.72 -8.33 16.83
N VAL A 156 17.98 -9.60 17.17
CA VAL A 156 18.46 -9.99 18.50
C VAL A 156 19.90 -9.53 18.71
N THR A 157 20.71 -9.60 17.66
CA THR A 157 22.10 -9.09 17.62
C THR A 157 22.22 -8.10 16.48
N ALA A 158 22.86 -6.94 16.74
CA ALA A 158 23.07 -5.91 15.73
C ALA A 158 23.76 -6.50 14.48
N PRO A 159 23.22 -6.28 13.27
CA PRO A 159 23.88 -6.67 12.03
C PRO A 159 25.28 -6.04 11.95
N PRO A 160 26.34 -6.80 11.62
CA PRO A 160 27.70 -6.27 11.57
C PRO A 160 27.88 -5.14 10.54
N VAL A 161 28.90 -4.31 10.78
CA VAL A 161 29.26 -3.18 9.91
C VAL A 161 29.38 -3.60 8.45
N GLY A 162 28.69 -2.89 7.56
CA GLY A 162 28.77 -3.08 6.11
C GLY A 162 27.96 -4.26 5.57
N HIS A 163 27.29 -5.04 6.42
CA HIS A 163 26.41 -6.10 5.95
C HIS A 163 25.06 -5.54 5.50
N ALA A 164 24.75 -5.72 4.21
CA ALA A 164 23.44 -5.38 3.65
C ALA A 164 22.33 -6.21 4.30
N ILE A 165 21.22 -5.57 4.61
CA ILE A 165 20.04 -6.20 5.21
C ILE A 165 18.93 -6.18 4.17
N THR A 166 18.53 -7.36 3.70
CA THR A 166 17.57 -7.47 2.60
C THR A 166 16.34 -8.28 3.00
N TRP A 167 15.21 -7.99 2.36
CA TRP A 167 13.97 -8.73 2.56
C TRP A 167 13.28 -9.08 1.25
N THR A 168 12.51 -10.16 1.30
CA THR A 168 11.62 -10.58 0.22
C THR A 168 10.25 -10.80 0.82
N GLY A 169 9.21 -10.26 0.20
CA GLY A 169 7.86 -10.35 0.74
C GLY A 169 6.85 -9.52 -0.03
N THR A 170 5.65 -9.45 0.54
CA THR A 170 4.51 -8.71 0.01
C THR A 170 3.98 -7.72 1.04
N PHE A 171 3.36 -6.65 0.57
CA PHE A 171 2.84 -5.55 1.40
C PHE A 171 1.49 -5.04 0.89
N TYR A 172 0.83 -4.27 1.73
CA TYR A 172 -0.42 -3.58 1.44
C TYR A 172 -0.20 -2.06 1.41
N PHE A 173 -1.08 -1.38 0.69
CA PHE A 173 -1.34 0.04 0.89
C PHE A 173 -2.44 0.19 1.93
N ARG A 174 -2.25 1.12 2.89
CA ARG A 174 -3.35 1.58 3.73
C ARG A 174 -4.17 2.56 2.91
N CYS A 175 -5.43 2.24 2.66
CA CYS A 175 -6.33 3.05 1.86
C CYS A 175 -7.58 3.47 2.64
N ARG A 176 -8.24 4.52 2.18
CA ARG A 176 -9.62 4.89 2.55
C ARG A 176 -10.39 5.27 1.29
N PHE A 177 -11.71 5.20 1.34
CA PHE A 177 -12.53 5.75 0.26
C PHE A 177 -12.34 7.28 0.21
N MET A 178 -12.30 7.85 -0.99
CA MET A 178 -12.17 9.30 -1.15
C MET A 178 -13.47 10.05 -0.86
N LYS A 179 -14.62 9.40 -1.05
CA LYS A 179 -15.95 9.98 -0.90
C LYS A 179 -16.77 9.21 0.12
N ASP A 180 -17.75 9.90 0.70
CA ASP A 180 -18.74 9.33 1.62
C ASP A 180 -19.95 8.70 0.90
N GLU A 181 -19.94 8.72 -0.43
CA GLU A 181 -20.95 8.10 -1.28
C GLU A 181 -20.31 7.14 -2.31
N ALA A 182 -21.04 6.08 -2.63
CA ALA A 182 -20.72 5.16 -3.72
C ALA A 182 -22.00 4.77 -4.44
N SER A 183 -22.03 4.93 -5.75
CA SER A 183 -23.20 4.64 -6.59
C SER A 183 -23.07 3.27 -7.24
N PHE A 184 -23.93 2.34 -6.85
CA PHE A 184 -24.06 1.01 -7.44
C PHE A 184 -25.29 0.98 -8.34
N SER A 185 -25.13 0.64 -9.61
CA SER A 185 -26.23 0.59 -10.58
C SER A 185 -26.49 -0.84 -11.00
N LYS A 186 -27.75 -1.28 -10.97
CA LYS A 186 -28.15 -2.60 -11.49
C LYS A 186 -28.47 -2.48 -12.97
N PHE A 187 -27.65 -3.07 -13.83
CA PHE A 187 -27.86 -3.02 -15.28
C PHE A 187 -28.46 -4.31 -15.85
N MET A 188 -28.36 -5.43 -15.13
CA MET A 188 -28.96 -6.71 -15.50
C MET A 188 -29.39 -7.48 -14.24
N ARG A 189 -30.20 -8.53 -14.40
CA ARG A 189 -30.51 -9.45 -13.30
C ARG A 189 -29.19 -9.95 -12.68
N ASP A 190 -29.08 -9.84 -11.36
CA ASP A 190 -27.96 -10.30 -10.53
C ASP A 190 -26.59 -9.68 -10.86
N LEU A 191 -26.56 -8.63 -11.69
CA LEU A 191 -25.33 -7.91 -12.06
C LEU A 191 -25.49 -6.41 -11.84
N TRP A 192 -24.49 -5.87 -11.17
CA TRP A 192 -24.38 -4.46 -10.82
C TRP A 192 -23.07 -3.89 -11.37
N GLU A 193 -22.98 -2.60 -11.55
CA GLU A 193 -21.75 -1.90 -11.92
C GLU A 193 -21.38 -0.87 -10.84
N LEU A 194 -20.09 -0.58 -10.71
CA LEU A 194 -19.54 0.51 -9.92
C LEU A 194 -18.59 1.31 -10.81
N ARG A 195 -19.12 2.37 -11.43
CA ARG A 195 -18.37 3.16 -12.43
C ARG A 195 -17.22 3.98 -11.86
N GLN A 196 -17.21 4.22 -10.55
CA GLN A 196 -16.20 5.01 -9.88
C GLN A 196 -15.97 4.48 -8.47
N CYS A 197 -14.83 3.85 -8.26
CA CYS A 197 -14.28 3.48 -6.96
C CYS A 197 -12.94 4.19 -6.80
N GLN A 198 -12.90 5.24 -5.96
CA GLN A 198 -11.70 6.02 -5.76
C GLN A 198 -11.17 5.82 -4.35
N LEU A 199 -9.91 5.41 -4.26
CA LEU A 199 -9.20 5.20 -3.02
C LEU A 199 -8.07 6.21 -2.92
N LEU A 200 -7.84 6.72 -1.72
CA LEU A 200 -6.60 7.40 -1.37
C LEU A 200 -5.81 6.47 -0.46
N GLY A 201 -4.53 6.27 -0.73
CA GLY A 201 -3.69 5.34 0.02
C GLY A 201 -2.24 5.74 0.17
N SER A 202 -1.52 5.04 1.04
CA SER A 202 -0.08 5.16 1.24
C SER A 202 0.51 3.83 1.73
N THR A 203 1.81 3.63 1.55
CA THR A 203 2.56 2.53 2.21
C THR A 203 2.72 2.76 3.72
N MET A 204 2.48 3.99 4.18
CA MET A 204 2.47 4.41 5.58
C MET A 204 1.26 3.86 6.36
N ASN A 205 1.28 4.00 7.69
CA ASN A 205 0.18 3.55 8.53
C ASN A 205 -1.07 4.46 8.46
N LYS A 206 -0.94 5.67 7.92
CA LYS A 206 -1.99 6.71 7.90
C LYS A 206 -2.19 7.27 6.49
N VAL A 207 -3.43 7.70 6.24
CA VAL A 207 -3.95 8.33 5.01
C VAL A 207 -5.04 9.35 5.34
#